data_AF-A0A969WTL6-F1
#
_entry.id   AF-A0A969WTL6-F1
#
_cell.length_a   1.000
_cell.length_b   1.000
_cell.length_c   1.000
_cell.angle_alpha   90.00
_cell.angle_beta   90.00
_cell.angle_gamma   90.00
#
_symmetry.space_group_name_H-M   'P 1'
#
loop_
_entity.id
_entity.type
_entity.pdbx_description
1 polymer ?
#
loop_
_entity_poly.entity_id
_entity_poly.type
_entity_poly.pdbx_seq_one_letter_code
_entity_poly.pdbx_strand_id
1 'polypeptide(L)'
;CQKATTSFRGRDYEAWFSPEIPIKEGPWKLYGLPGLILKVVVDDGLFVFDAIGLENLEDVYIAMDKDSYLNCTREEFAKFNTRRREQLGARHYINGTLTLGATANPFEYNDLELE
;
A
#
# COMPACT_ATOMS: atom_id res chain seq x y z
N CYS A 1 -17.79 13.01 -13.61
CA CYS A 1 -16.63 12.10 -13.54
C CYS A 1 -16.27 11.57 -14.92
N GLN A 2 -14.98 11.33 -15.16
CA GLN A 2 -14.45 10.69 -16.37
C GLN A 2 -13.90 9.30 -16.01
N LYS A 3 -13.87 8.36 -16.96
CA LYS A 3 -13.32 7.01 -16.77
C LYS A 3 -11.96 6.87 -17.45
N ALA A 4 -11.01 6.24 -16.78
CA ALA A 4 -9.75 5.77 -17.34
C ALA A 4 -9.58 4.28 -17.05
N THR A 5 -8.87 3.56 -17.92
CA THR A 5 -8.58 2.14 -17.72
C THR A 5 -7.08 1.90 -17.86
N THR A 6 -6.56 0.93 -17.12
CA THR A 6 -5.18 0.49 -17.25
C THR A 6 -5.02 -0.95 -16.78
N SER A 7 -3.95 -1.61 -17.22
CA SER A 7 -3.56 -2.93 -16.75
C SER A 7 -2.24 -2.79 -16.02
N PHE A 8 -2.19 -3.23 -14.76
CA PHE A 8 -1.01 -3.09 -13.91
C PHE A 8 -0.87 -4.31 -12.99
N ARG A 9 0.30 -4.95 -13.02
CA ARG A 9 0.63 -6.10 -12.15
C ARG A 9 -0.38 -7.24 -12.22
N GLY A 10 -0.75 -7.60 -13.44
CA GLY A 10 -1.65 -8.71 -13.73
C GLY A 10 -3.11 -8.46 -13.38
N ARG A 11 -3.52 -7.20 -13.20
CA ARG A 11 -4.90 -6.81 -12.95
C ARG A 11 -5.35 -5.68 -13.86
N ASP A 12 -6.63 -5.69 -14.20
CA ASP A 12 -7.29 -4.63 -14.95
C ASP A 12 -8.02 -3.68 -14.00
N TYR A 13 -7.80 -2.38 -14.19
CA TYR A 13 -8.37 -1.32 -13.37
C TYR A 13 -9.24 -0.42 -14.23
N GLU A 14 -10.44 -0.14 -13.75
CA GLU A 14 -11.27 0.96 -14.20
C GLU A 14 -11.33 2.02 -13.10
N ALA A 15 -10.87 3.24 -13.39
CA ALA A 15 -10.84 4.35 -12.45
C ALA A 15 -11.77 5.47 -12.92
N TRP A 16 -12.61 5.98 -12.02
CA TRP A 16 -13.42 7.18 -12.26
C TRP A 16 -12.86 8.34 -11.46
N PHE A 17 -12.58 9.45 -12.15
CA PHE A 17 -11.98 10.65 -11.56
C PHE A 17 -12.77 11.92 -11.87
N SER A 18 -12.57 12.98 -11.07
CA SER A 18 -13.24 14.26 -11.23
C SER A 18 -12.25 15.41 -11.46
N PRO A 19 -12.19 16.01 -12.67
CA PRO A 19 -11.36 17.18 -12.94
C PRO A 19 -11.74 18.44 -12.15
N GLU A 20 -12.98 18.50 -11.63
CA GLU A 20 -13.45 19.59 -10.76
C GLU A 20 -12.70 19.62 -9.42
N ILE A 21 -12.09 18.50 -9.02
CA ILE A 21 -11.21 18.39 -7.86
C ILE A 21 -9.79 18.17 -8.40
N PRO A 22 -8.99 19.23 -8.64
CA PRO A 22 -7.73 19.16 -9.39
C PRO A 22 -6.56 18.59 -8.56
N ILE A 23 -6.82 17.56 -7.76
CA ILE A 23 -5.85 16.81 -6.97
C ILE A 23 -5.57 15.52 -7.73
N LYS A 24 -4.33 15.28 -8.14
CA LYS A 24 -3.95 14.13 -8.98
C LYS A 24 -3.66 12.86 -8.16
N GLU A 25 -4.46 12.61 -7.14
CA GLU A 25 -4.28 11.50 -6.20
C GLU A 25 -5.41 10.48 -6.32
N GLY A 26 -5.24 9.34 -5.65
CA GLY A 26 -6.21 8.27 -5.63
C GLY A 26 -5.87 7.17 -4.62
N PRO A 27 -6.72 6.13 -4.53
CA PRO A 27 -6.48 5.04 -3.61
C PRO A 27 -5.30 4.15 -4.06
N TRP A 28 -4.60 3.60 -3.08
CA TRP A 28 -3.49 2.66 -3.29
C TRP A 28 -2.36 3.26 -4.16
N LYS A 29 -2.03 2.65 -5.29
CA LYS A 29 -0.96 3.08 -6.21
C LYS A 29 -1.47 3.85 -7.42
N LEU A 30 -2.76 4.19 -7.44
CA LEU A 30 -3.40 4.85 -8.57
C LEU A 30 -3.41 6.36 -8.35
N TYR A 31 -2.71 7.09 -9.20
CA TYR A 31 -2.58 8.55 -9.15
C TYR A 31 -2.25 9.09 -10.55
N GLY A 32 -2.14 10.42 -10.68
CA GLY A 32 -1.65 11.08 -11.89
C GLY A 32 -2.70 11.44 -12.94
N LEU A 33 -3.96 11.00 -12.78
CA LEU A 33 -5.08 11.44 -13.61
C LEU A 33 -5.37 12.95 -13.38
N PRO A 34 -5.94 13.67 -14.36
CA PRO A 34 -6.23 15.10 -14.23
C PRO A 34 -7.48 15.34 -13.38
N GLY A 35 -7.42 14.94 -12.11
CA GLY A 35 -8.49 15.05 -11.12
C GLY A 35 -8.44 13.92 -10.09
N LEU A 36 -9.15 14.10 -8.96
CA LEU A 36 -9.15 13.12 -7.87
C LEU A 36 -9.86 11.84 -8.31
N ILE A 37 -9.22 10.69 -8.09
CA ILE A 37 -9.83 9.38 -8.33
C ILE A 37 -10.82 9.07 -7.19
N LEU A 38 -12.10 8.96 -7.54
CA LEU A 38 -13.19 8.74 -6.59
C LEU A 38 -13.68 7.29 -6.57
N LYS A 39 -13.42 6.53 -7.63
CA LYS A 39 -13.78 5.12 -7.68
C LYS A 39 -12.77 4.32 -8.48
N VAL A 40 -12.49 3.10 -8.03
CA VAL A 40 -11.69 2.12 -8.77
C VAL A 40 -12.38 0.77 -8.67
N VAL A 41 -12.53 0.09 -9.82
CA VAL A 41 -12.98 -1.30 -9.91
C VAL A 41 -11.82 -2.11 -10.48
N VAL A 42 -11.51 -3.24 -9.84
CA VAL A 42 -10.40 -4.13 -10.22
C VAL A 42 -10.95 -5.50 -10.59
N ASP A 43 -10.48 -6.08 -11.70
CA ASP A 43 -10.81 -7.43 -12.19
C ASP A 43 -12.32 -7.75 -12.08
N ASP A 44 -13.14 -7.01 -12.83
CA ASP A 44 -14.60 -7.15 -12.87
C ASP A 44 -15.30 -7.11 -11.48
N GLY A 45 -14.72 -6.35 -10.54
CA GLY A 45 -15.32 -6.13 -9.22
C GLY A 45 -14.77 -7.01 -8.11
N LEU A 46 -13.67 -7.74 -8.35
CA LEU A 46 -12.94 -8.44 -7.30
C LEU A 46 -12.53 -7.50 -6.16
N PHE A 47 -12.12 -6.27 -6.50
CA PHE A 47 -11.94 -5.19 -5.54
C PHE A 47 -12.63 -3.92 -6.03
N VAL A 48 -13.24 -3.20 -5.09
CA VAL A 48 -13.86 -1.90 -5.35
C VAL A 48 -13.41 -0.91 -4.29
N PHE A 49 -12.82 0.20 -4.73
CA PHE A 49 -12.55 1.38 -3.91
C PHE A 49 -13.59 2.42 -4.29
N ASP A 50 -14.39 2.87 -3.32
CA ASP A 50 -15.43 3.88 -3.54
C ASP A 50 -15.28 5.00 -2.51
N ALA A 51 -15.19 6.24 -2.98
CA ALA A 51 -15.12 7.41 -2.13
C ALA A 51 -16.51 7.67 -1.55
N ILE A 52 -16.67 7.42 -0.25
CA ILE A 52 -17.94 7.58 0.47
C ILE A 52 -18.17 9.00 1.00
N GLY A 53 -17.13 9.84 1.02
CA GLY A 53 -17.19 11.19 1.55
C GLY A 53 -15.89 11.96 1.31
N LEU A 54 -16.00 13.29 1.29
CA LEU A 54 -14.88 14.21 1.16
C LEU A 54 -15.09 15.37 2.13
N GLU A 55 -14.09 15.64 2.95
CA GLU A 55 -14.13 16.69 3.96
C GLU A 55 -12.86 17.53 3.88
N ASN A 56 -13.01 18.84 4.01
CA ASN A 56 -11.88 19.74 4.17
C ASN A 56 -11.51 19.80 5.64
N LEU A 57 -10.29 19.34 5.96
CA LEU A 57 -9.76 19.44 7.32
C LEU A 57 -8.95 20.74 7.44
N GLU A 58 -9.30 21.57 8.42
CA GLU A 58 -8.51 22.74 8.79
C GLU A 58 -7.42 22.33 9.79
N ASP A 59 -6.18 22.79 9.57
CA ASP A 59 -5.05 22.65 10.50
C ASP A 59 -4.66 21.21 10.92
N VAL A 60 -4.98 20.20 10.10
CA VAL A 60 -4.55 18.81 10.33
C VAL A 60 -3.37 18.45 9.43
N TYR A 61 -2.19 18.33 10.02
CA TYR A 61 -1.02 17.75 9.34
C TYR A 61 -0.87 16.28 9.73
N ILE A 62 -0.90 15.38 8.74
CA ILE A 62 -0.46 14.00 8.94
C ILE A 62 1.07 14.03 9.04
N ALA A 63 1.59 14.08 10.27
CA ALA A 63 3.01 13.96 10.53
C ALA A 63 3.37 12.49 10.73
N MET A 64 4.29 11.98 9.92
CA MET A 64 4.99 10.75 10.26
C MET A 64 6.17 11.11 11.16
N ASP A 65 6.28 10.47 12.32
CA ASP A 65 7.42 10.63 13.21
C ASP A 65 8.68 10.04 12.56
N LYS A 66 9.49 10.91 11.96
CA LYS A 66 10.72 10.52 11.28
C LYS A 66 11.85 10.17 12.23
N ASP A 67 11.76 10.53 13.52
CA ASP A 67 12.82 10.22 14.49
C ASP A 67 12.87 8.71 14.78
N SER A 68 11.78 8.00 14.51
CA SER A 68 11.69 6.54 14.61
C SER A 68 12.22 5.79 13.38
N TYR A 69 12.62 6.49 12.32
CA TYR A 69 13.01 5.86 11.06
C TYR A 69 14.40 5.25 11.16
N LEU A 70 14.53 4.00 10.74
CA LEU A 70 15.82 3.35 10.57
C LEU A 70 16.41 3.77 9.22
N ASN A 71 17.54 4.47 9.24
CA ASN A 71 18.32 4.72 8.04
C ASN A 71 18.84 3.40 7.48
N CYS A 72 18.56 3.11 6.22
CA CYS A 72 19.07 1.96 5.51
C CYS A 72 19.24 2.27 4.02
N THR A 73 20.18 1.58 3.39
CA THR A 73 20.35 1.55 1.94
C THR A 73 19.24 0.74 1.27
N ARG A 74 19.02 0.96 -0.02
CA ARG A 74 18.06 0.17 -0.82
C ARG A 74 18.38 -1.34 -0.78
N GLU A 75 19.66 -1.70 -0.73
CA GLU A 75 20.09 -3.10 -0.63
C GLU A 75 19.75 -3.72 0.73
N GLU A 76 19.99 -2.99 1.83
CA GLU A 76 19.62 -3.43 3.18
C GLU A 76 18.11 -3.59 3.33
N PHE A 77 17.33 -2.65 2.78
CA PHE A 77 15.87 -2.76 2.76
C PHE A 77 15.39 -3.97 1.95
N ALA A 78 15.99 -4.24 0.80
CA ALA A 78 15.67 -5.44 0.00
C ALA A 78 15.95 -6.73 0.80
N LYS A 79 17.13 -6.84 1.43
CA LYS A 79 17.48 -7.98 2.31
C LYS A 79 16.51 -8.14 3.47
N PHE A 80 16.09 -7.02 4.09
CA PHE A 80 15.09 -7.03 5.16
C PHE A 80 13.75 -7.59 4.69
N ASN A 81 13.26 -7.16 3.52
CA ASN A 81 12.01 -7.65 2.94
C ASN A 81 12.09 -9.12 2.56
N THR A 82 13.19 -9.56 1.93
CA THR A 82 13.42 -10.98 1.62
C THR A 82 13.35 -11.84 2.87
N ARG A 83 14.08 -11.48 3.94
CA ARG A 83 14.04 -12.22 5.21
C ARG A 83 12.63 -12.27 5.80
N ARG A 84 11.88 -11.16 5.77
CA ARG A 84 10.49 -11.11 6.25
C ARG A 84 9.55 -12.03 5.47
N ARG A 85 9.83 -12.26 4.20
CA ARG A 85 9.02 -13.14 3.34
C ARG A 85 9.41 -14.59 3.55
N GLU A 86 10.68 -14.89 3.70
CA GLU A 86 11.19 -16.26 3.84
C GLU A 86 11.02 -16.82 5.25
N GLN A 87 10.83 -15.98 6.26
CA GLN A 87 10.75 -16.41 7.66
C GLN A 87 9.50 -15.87 8.37
N LEU A 88 8.79 -16.77 9.04
CA LEU A 88 7.71 -16.43 9.96
C LEU A 88 8.27 -16.35 11.37
N GLY A 89 8.37 -15.13 11.89
CA GLY A 89 8.82 -14.88 13.26
C GLY A 89 7.66 -14.76 14.24
N ALA A 90 7.77 -15.42 15.40
CA ALA A 90 6.91 -15.24 16.55
C ALA A 90 7.71 -14.60 17.69
N ARG A 91 7.09 -13.65 18.38
CA ARG A 91 7.67 -12.99 19.55
C ARG A 91 6.79 -13.28 20.76
N HIS A 92 7.36 -13.88 21.80
CA HIS A 92 6.68 -14.12 23.07
C HIS A 92 7.44 -13.41 24.19
N TYR A 93 6.75 -12.62 24.99
CA TYR A 93 7.31 -11.96 26.16
C TYR A 93 6.74 -12.61 27.41
N ILE A 94 7.57 -13.33 28.17
CA ILE A 94 7.15 -14.07 29.36
C ILE A 94 8.12 -13.74 30.50
N ASN A 95 7.58 -13.26 31.63
CA ASN A 95 8.35 -12.96 32.86
C ASN A 95 9.60 -12.10 32.62
N GLY A 96 9.48 -11.04 31.81
CA GLY A 96 10.59 -10.14 31.51
C GLY A 96 11.55 -10.63 30.42
N THR A 97 11.37 -11.87 29.92
CA THR A 97 12.21 -12.47 28.88
C THR A 97 11.49 -12.42 27.53
N LEU A 98 12.16 -11.85 26.52
CA LEU A 98 11.72 -11.91 25.12
C LEU A 98 12.27 -13.17 24.46
N THR A 99 11.39 -14.11 24.10
CA THR A 99 11.73 -15.26 23.26
C THR A 99 11.33 -14.99 21.81
N LEU A 100 12.29 -15.19 20.90
CA LEU A 100 12.12 -15.06 19.47
C LEU A 100 12.23 -16.45 18.84
N GLY A 101 11.16 -16.90 18.18
CA GLY A 101 11.17 -18.10 17.34
C GLY A 101 10.98 -17.71 15.89
N ALA A 102 11.67 -18.36 14.96
CA ALA A 102 11.42 -18.21 13.53
C ALA A 102 11.37 -19.59 12.87
N THR A 103 10.45 -19.74 11.92
CA THR A 103 10.39 -20.90 11.02
C THR A 103 10.44 -20.42 9.58
N ALA A 104 10.85 -21.29 8.66
CA ALA A 104 10.71 -21.03 7.23
C ALA A 104 9.23 -20.77 6.89
N ASN A 105 8.97 -19.77 6.05
CA ASN A 105 7.65 -19.52 5.51
C ASN A 105 7.30 -20.62 4.50
N PRO A 106 6.23 -21.40 4.70
CA PRO A 106 5.86 -22.46 3.78
C PRO A 106 5.20 -21.94 2.49
N PHE A 107 4.87 -20.65 2.41
CA PHE A 107 4.21 -20.05 1.26
C PHE A 107 5.19 -19.30 0.37
N GLU A 108 5.10 -19.57 -0.93
CA GLU A 108 5.77 -18.77 -1.96
C GLU A 108 5.01 -17.45 -2.14
N TYR A 109 5.72 -16.32 -2.00
CA TYR A 109 5.14 -15.00 -2.20
C TYR A 109 5.39 -14.54 -3.63
N ASN A 110 4.34 -14.49 -4.44
CA ASN A 110 4.41 -13.89 -5.77
C ASN A 110 4.57 -12.37 -5.65
N ASP A 111 5.72 -11.87 -6.10
CA ASP A 111 6.04 -10.46 -5.93
C ASP A 111 5.37 -9.59 -6.99
N LEU A 112 4.07 -9.40 -6.84
CA LEU A 112 3.33 -8.38 -7.58
C LEU A 112 3.91 -6.99 -7.31
N GLU A 113 4.76 -6.82 -6.29
CA GLU A 113 5.26 -5.52 -5.87
C GLU A 113 6.49 -5.00 -6.65
N LEU A 114 7.15 -5.82 -7.49
CA LEU A 114 8.47 -5.51 -8.09
C LEU A 114 8.53 -5.46 -9.63
N GLU A 115 7.47 -5.82 -10.35
CA GLU A 115 7.35 -5.62 -11.81
C GLU A 115 6.67 -4.30 -12.18
#